data_AF-A0A5E4IE11-F1
#
_entry.id   AF-A0A5E4IE11-F1
#
_cell.length_a   1.000
_cell.length_b   1.000
_cell.length_c   1.000
_cell.angle_alpha   90.00
_cell.angle_beta   90.00
_cell.angle_gamma   90.00
#
_symmetry.space_group_name_H-M   'P 1'
#
loop_
_entity.id
_entity.type
_entity.pdbx_description
1 polymer ?
#
loop_
_entity_poly.entity_id
_entity_poly.type
_entity_poly.pdbx_seq_one_letter_code
_entity_poly.pdbx_strand_id
1 'polypeptide(L)'
;MIAEEWKNAFFQVVRQYNNANQLKQAALDERLGDWTAYLTDAVVQTCESLGWQAAAIGHELDVLPVARCEYLSLDVMAFAGGQGWRFPVAVMELENSKDDDKIAYCLWKVLCTRADIRIVFCYRQFSLQGSELIKYLNQQVVKAIPLQDRIALDGETVVVVGGRDASSTFPFGYFKWWVLDKNTGKFNVI
;
A
#
# COMPACT_ATOMS: atom_id res chain seq x y z
N MET A 1 -8.54 1.04 14.22
CA MET A 1 -7.34 1.58 13.53
C MET A 1 -7.71 1.83 12.08
N ILE A 2 -7.21 2.89 11.44
CA ILE A 2 -7.53 3.20 10.03
C ILE A 2 -7.09 2.05 9.12
N ALA A 3 -5.96 1.40 9.43
CA ALA A 3 -5.40 0.27 8.73
C ALA A 3 -6.31 -0.97 8.74
N GLU A 4 -7.01 -1.24 9.85
CA GLU A 4 -7.96 -2.36 9.92
C GLU A 4 -9.22 -2.08 9.10
N GLU A 5 -9.74 -0.86 9.19
CA GLU A 5 -10.88 -0.42 8.38
C GLU A 5 -10.55 -0.49 6.88
N TRP A 6 -9.38 0.04 6.50
CA TRP A 6 -8.89 0.02 5.13
C TRP A 6 -8.66 -1.42 4.64
N LYS A 7 -8.02 -2.28 5.45
CA LYS A 7 -7.84 -3.71 5.14
C LYS A 7 -9.17 -4.41 4.89
N ASN A 8 -10.18 -4.14 5.71
CA ASN A 8 -11.50 -4.74 5.56
C ASN A 8 -12.18 -4.26 4.27
N ALA A 9 -12.15 -2.96 3.98
CA ALA A 9 -12.67 -2.39 2.74
C ALA A 9 -11.97 -2.98 1.52
N PHE A 10 -10.64 -3.07 1.55
CA PHE A 10 -9.82 -3.67 0.49
C PHE A 10 -10.24 -5.12 0.22
N PHE A 11 -10.41 -5.93 1.25
CA PHE A 11 -10.87 -7.30 1.05
C PHE A 11 -12.28 -7.38 0.48
N GLN A 12 -13.19 -6.45 0.79
CA GLN A 12 -14.50 -6.43 0.13
C GLN A 12 -14.38 -6.10 -1.36
N VAL A 13 -13.56 -5.11 -1.72
CA VAL A 13 -13.33 -4.70 -3.12
C VAL A 13 -12.65 -5.80 -3.92
N VAL A 14 -11.57 -6.39 -3.40
CA VAL A 14 -10.84 -7.46 -4.11
C VAL A 14 -11.68 -8.71 -4.26
N ARG A 15 -12.63 -8.99 -3.36
CA ARG A 15 -13.55 -10.14 -3.47
C ARG A 15 -14.58 -9.98 -4.58
N GLN A 16 -14.82 -8.78 -5.09
CA GLN A 16 -15.73 -8.60 -6.22
C GLN A 16 -15.19 -9.39 -7.43
N TYR A 17 -16.09 -10.13 -8.07
CA TYR A 17 -15.74 -11.26 -8.95
C TYR A 17 -14.75 -10.93 -10.08
N ASN A 18 -14.81 -9.70 -10.61
CA ASN A 18 -13.92 -9.26 -11.69
C ASN A 18 -12.48 -9.04 -11.19
N ASN A 19 -12.33 -8.32 -10.08
CA ASN A 19 -11.03 -7.98 -9.50
C ASN A 19 -10.31 -9.22 -8.97
N ALA A 20 -11.05 -10.11 -8.30
CA ALA A 20 -10.48 -11.30 -7.67
C ALA A 20 -9.77 -12.22 -8.67
N ASN A 21 -10.42 -12.50 -9.79
CA ASN A 21 -9.92 -13.41 -10.80
C ASN A 21 -8.72 -12.83 -11.55
N GLN A 22 -8.77 -11.54 -11.91
CA GLN A 22 -7.69 -10.88 -12.65
C GLN A 22 -6.41 -10.79 -11.83
N LEU A 23 -6.49 -10.31 -10.59
CA LEU A 23 -5.34 -10.24 -9.66
C LEU A 23 -4.74 -11.62 -9.40
N LYS A 24 -5.59 -12.61 -9.12
CA LYS A 24 -5.14 -13.97 -8.84
C LYS A 24 -4.43 -14.58 -10.06
N GLN A 25 -5.00 -14.45 -11.26
CA GLN A 25 -4.40 -15.01 -12.47
C GLN A 25 -3.10 -14.31 -12.85
N ALA A 26 -3.06 -12.97 -12.81
CA ALA A 26 -1.82 -12.23 -13.07
C ALA A 26 -0.69 -12.66 -12.12
N ALA A 27 -1.00 -12.90 -10.85
CA ALA A 27 -0.04 -13.40 -9.87
C ALA A 27 0.41 -14.86 -10.13
N LEU A 28 -0.49 -15.73 -10.60
CA LEU A 28 -0.19 -17.13 -10.92
C LEU A 28 0.65 -17.26 -12.20
N ASP A 29 0.38 -16.40 -13.19
CA ASP A 29 1.08 -16.32 -14.47
C ASP A 29 2.38 -15.49 -14.40
N GLU A 30 2.70 -14.92 -13.23
CA GLU A 30 3.84 -14.01 -13.02
C GLU A 30 3.83 -12.78 -13.93
N ARG A 31 2.64 -12.36 -14.38
CA ARG A 31 2.42 -11.10 -15.11
C ARG A 31 2.39 -9.93 -14.12
N LEU A 32 3.55 -9.60 -13.55
CA LEU A 32 3.66 -8.63 -12.46
C LEU A 32 3.22 -7.21 -12.87
N GLY A 33 3.39 -6.82 -14.14
CA GLY A 33 2.86 -5.56 -14.65
C GLY A 33 1.33 -5.49 -14.59
N ASP A 34 0.66 -6.53 -15.07
CA ASP A 34 -0.81 -6.65 -15.00
C ASP A 34 -1.28 -6.74 -13.54
N TRP A 35 -0.55 -7.46 -12.70
CA TRP A 35 -0.83 -7.54 -11.27
C TRP A 35 -0.80 -6.17 -10.61
N THR A 36 0.22 -5.36 -10.88
CA THR A 36 0.31 -4.00 -10.35
C THR A 36 -0.84 -3.14 -10.88
N ALA A 37 -1.18 -3.20 -12.17
CA ALA A 37 -2.29 -2.45 -12.74
C ALA A 37 -3.64 -2.80 -12.09
N TYR A 38 -3.97 -4.10 -11.99
CA TYR A 38 -5.20 -4.53 -11.33
C TYR A 38 -5.22 -4.19 -9.84
N LEU A 39 -4.05 -4.17 -9.19
CA LEU A 39 -3.94 -3.80 -7.78
C LEU A 39 -4.16 -2.29 -7.61
N THR A 40 -3.61 -1.46 -8.49
CA THR A 40 -3.87 -0.01 -8.53
C THR A 40 -5.37 0.25 -8.61
N ASP A 41 -6.08 -0.41 -9.53
CA ASP A 41 -7.54 -0.27 -9.67
C ASP A 41 -8.28 -0.68 -8.38
N ALA A 42 -7.88 -1.79 -7.76
CA ALA A 42 -8.47 -2.24 -6.50
C ALA A 42 -8.19 -1.27 -5.34
N VAL A 43 -7.01 -0.67 -5.29
CA VAL A 43 -6.65 0.34 -4.27
C VAL A 43 -7.49 1.60 -4.45
N VAL A 44 -7.66 2.09 -5.69
CA VAL A 44 -8.52 3.26 -5.98
C VAL A 44 -9.96 2.98 -5.58
N GLN A 45 -10.54 1.85 -6.01
CA GLN A 45 -11.89 1.45 -5.63
C GLN A 45 -12.05 1.28 -4.11
N THR A 46 -11.00 0.86 -3.40
CA THR A 46 -11.00 0.79 -1.93
C THR A 46 -11.11 2.17 -1.32
N CYS A 47 -10.34 3.15 -1.78
CA CYS A 47 -10.44 4.54 -1.34
C CYS A 47 -11.85 5.09 -1.59
N GLU A 48 -12.42 4.86 -2.77
CA GLU A 48 -13.78 5.30 -3.12
C GLU A 48 -14.86 4.67 -2.22
N SER A 49 -14.70 3.38 -1.87
CA SER A 49 -15.62 2.69 -0.95
C SER A 49 -15.65 3.28 0.46
N LEU A 50 -14.58 3.99 0.85
CA LEU A 50 -14.46 4.73 2.11
C LEU A 50 -14.89 6.21 1.97
N GLY A 51 -15.42 6.61 0.81
CA GLY A 51 -15.82 7.98 0.52
C GLY A 51 -14.66 8.92 0.20
N TRP A 52 -13.47 8.38 -0.10
CA TRP A 52 -12.31 9.18 -0.52
C TRP A 52 -12.24 9.28 -2.05
N GLN A 53 -11.54 10.29 -2.53
CA GLN A 53 -11.23 10.47 -3.94
C GLN A 53 -9.73 10.22 -4.14
N ALA A 54 -9.36 9.31 -5.05
CA ALA A 54 -7.98 8.90 -5.25
C ALA A 54 -7.48 9.26 -6.65
N ALA A 55 -6.23 9.71 -6.71
CA ALA A 55 -5.46 9.87 -7.93
C ALA A 55 -4.53 8.67 -8.08
N ALA A 56 -4.48 8.08 -9.26
CA ALA A 56 -3.51 7.06 -9.64
C ALA A 56 -3.32 7.05 -11.16
N ILE A 57 -2.34 6.32 -11.68
CA ILE A 57 -2.24 6.07 -13.14
C ILE A 57 -3.56 5.47 -13.64
N GLY A 58 -4.18 6.11 -14.65
CA GLY A 58 -5.50 5.72 -15.19
C GLY A 58 -6.69 6.35 -14.45
N HIS A 59 -6.46 7.05 -13.34
CA HIS A 59 -7.46 7.66 -12.46
C HIS A 59 -7.09 9.12 -12.19
N GLU A 60 -7.41 10.01 -13.13
CA GLU A 60 -7.15 11.45 -12.96
C GLU A 60 -8.09 12.05 -11.91
N LEU A 61 -7.53 12.87 -11.01
CA LEU A 61 -8.29 13.54 -9.97
C LEU A 61 -8.08 15.05 -10.00
N ASP A 62 -9.18 15.80 -9.94
CA ASP A 62 -9.26 17.26 -10.00
C ASP A 62 -9.59 17.92 -8.65
N VAL A 63 -9.47 17.19 -7.54
CA VAL A 63 -9.75 17.71 -6.17
C VAL A 63 -8.80 18.83 -5.75
N LEU A 64 -7.58 18.82 -6.29
CA LEU A 64 -6.58 19.89 -6.13
C LEU A 64 -6.65 20.85 -7.32
N PRO A 65 -6.18 22.11 -7.18
CA PRO A 65 -6.17 23.08 -8.28
C PRO A 65 -5.39 22.65 -9.54
N VAL A 66 -4.58 21.60 -9.44
CA VAL A 66 -3.87 21.00 -10.57
C VAL A 66 -4.29 19.54 -10.65
N ALA A 67 -5.11 19.19 -11.64
CA ALA A 67 -5.50 17.80 -11.87
C ALA A 67 -4.28 16.96 -12.27
N ARG A 68 -4.17 15.77 -11.68
CA ARG A 68 -3.11 14.79 -11.93
C ARG A 68 -3.61 13.37 -11.70
N CYS A 69 -2.97 12.43 -12.38
CA CYS A 69 -3.00 11.01 -12.05
C CYS A 69 -2.00 10.66 -10.93
N GLU A 70 -0.91 11.42 -10.79
CA GLU A 70 0.12 11.18 -9.77
C GLU A 70 0.55 12.50 -9.14
N TYR A 71 0.63 12.51 -7.81
CA TYR A 71 1.13 13.64 -7.03
C TYR A 71 2.39 13.21 -6.29
N LEU A 72 3.44 14.04 -6.34
CA LEU A 72 4.73 13.75 -5.68
C LEU A 72 5.38 12.43 -6.12
N SER A 73 5.04 11.96 -7.33
CA SER A 73 5.46 10.65 -7.84
C SER A 73 5.07 9.49 -6.92
N LEU A 74 3.96 9.61 -6.20
CA LEU A 74 3.33 8.52 -5.46
C LEU A 74 2.33 7.81 -6.36
N ASP A 75 2.32 6.48 -6.33
CA ASP A 75 1.46 5.67 -7.20
C ASP A 75 -0.03 5.91 -6.95
N VAL A 76 -0.41 6.10 -5.67
CA VAL A 76 -1.76 6.47 -5.28
C VAL A 76 -1.75 7.52 -4.19
N MET A 77 -2.60 8.55 -4.35
CA MET A 77 -2.86 9.55 -3.32
C MET A 77 -4.37 9.80 -3.20
N ALA A 78 -4.91 9.72 -1.98
CA ALA A 78 -6.33 9.88 -1.73
C ALA A 78 -6.65 11.04 -0.77
N PHE A 79 -7.84 11.61 -0.92
CA PHE A 79 -8.34 12.77 -0.19
C PHE A 79 -9.79 12.53 0.27
N ALA A 80 -10.17 13.04 1.45
CA ALA A 80 -11.55 12.95 1.97
C ALA A 80 -12.61 13.81 1.22
N GLY A 81 -12.30 14.32 0.01
CA GLY A 81 -13.18 15.19 -0.78
C GLY A 81 -13.21 16.66 -0.32
N GLY A 82 -13.66 17.56 -1.19
CA GLY A 82 -13.70 19.03 -1.00
C GLY A 82 -12.94 19.78 -2.09
N GLN A 83 -12.55 21.04 -1.86
CA GLN A 83 -11.88 21.91 -2.85
C GLN A 83 -10.59 22.60 -2.34
N GLY A 84 -9.59 22.76 -3.20
CA GLY A 84 -8.35 23.50 -2.92
C GLY A 84 -7.23 22.68 -2.25
N TRP A 85 -6.11 23.34 -1.94
CA TRP A 85 -4.91 22.70 -1.38
C TRP A 85 -5.16 22.09 0.00
N ARG A 86 -4.72 20.83 0.17
CA ARG A 86 -5.01 20.00 1.34
C ARG A 86 -4.01 18.85 1.44
N PHE A 87 -3.88 18.30 2.65
CA PHE A 87 -3.11 17.07 2.85
C PHE A 87 -3.92 15.85 2.40
N PRO A 88 -3.25 14.80 1.89
CA PRO A 88 -3.90 13.54 1.61
C PRO A 88 -4.27 12.83 2.91
N VAL A 89 -5.33 12.02 2.86
CA VAL A 89 -5.69 11.10 3.95
C VAL A 89 -4.95 9.78 3.80
N ALA A 90 -4.66 9.37 2.57
CA ALA A 90 -3.93 8.15 2.29
C ALA A 90 -2.91 8.34 1.16
N VAL A 91 -1.77 7.67 1.29
CA VAL A 91 -0.78 7.54 0.22
C VAL A 91 -0.31 6.10 0.11
N MET A 92 -0.14 5.63 -1.12
CA MET A 92 0.30 4.26 -1.36
C MET A 92 1.34 4.15 -2.46
N GLU A 93 2.17 3.12 -2.31
CA GLU A 93 3.15 2.66 -3.29
C GLU A 93 2.88 1.18 -3.61
N LEU A 94 3.08 0.80 -4.86
CA LEU A 94 2.84 -0.53 -5.40
C LEU A 94 4.08 -1.00 -6.17
N GLU A 95 5.02 -1.66 -5.49
CA GLU A 95 6.29 -2.10 -6.08
C GLU A 95 6.39 -3.64 -6.15
N ASN A 96 6.54 -4.16 -7.35
CA ASN A 96 6.59 -5.60 -7.63
C ASN A 96 8.02 -6.14 -7.86
N SER A 97 9.03 -5.27 -7.77
CA SER A 97 10.43 -5.62 -7.90
C SER A 97 10.89 -6.63 -6.86
N LYS A 98 11.76 -7.55 -7.30
CA LYS A 98 12.47 -8.51 -6.42
C LYS A 98 13.63 -7.86 -5.65
N ASP A 99 14.01 -6.65 -6.04
CA ASP A 99 15.04 -5.85 -5.38
C ASP A 99 14.47 -5.22 -4.11
N ASP A 100 15.01 -5.60 -2.95
CA ASP A 100 14.56 -5.12 -1.63
C ASP A 100 14.84 -3.61 -1.45
N ASP A 101 15.87 -3.05 -2.09
CA ASP A 101 16.19 -1.62 -2.00
C ASP A 101 15.10 -0.75 -2.65
N LYS A 102 14.45 -1.25 -3.71
CA LYS A 102 13.31 -0.53 -4.31
C LYS A 102 12.11 -0.49 -3.38
N ILE A 103 11.82 -1.58 -2.68
CA ILE A 103 10.74 -1.61 -1.67
C ILE A 103 11.09 -0.69 -0.49
N ALA A 104 12.35 -0.68 -0.07
CA ALA A 104 12.83 0.23 0.98
C ALA A 104 12.69 1.69 0.57
N TYR A 105 12.99 2.02 -0.69
CA TYR A 105 12.77 3.34 -1.25
C TYR A 105 11.28 3.74 -1.22
N CYS A 106 10.36 2.86 -1.64
CA CYS A 106 8.92 3.11 -1.55
C CYS A 106 8.47 3.35 -0.09
N LEU A 107 8.94 2.54 0.86
CA LEU A 107 8.65 2.73 2.28
C LEU A 107 9.17 4.08 2.79
N TRP A 108 10.40 4.43 2.46
CA TRP A 108 10.96 5.73 2.81
C TRP A 108 10.14 6.88 2.20
N LYS A 109 9.75 6.76 0.92
CA LYS A 109 8.96 7.77 0.20
C LYS A 109 7.61 8.01 0.86
N VAL A 110 6.86 6.96 1.23
CA VAL A 110 5.58 7.14 1.92
C VAL A 110 5.78 7.74 3.33
N LEU A 111 6.85 7.37 4.05
CA LEU A 111 7.17 7.92 5.38
C LEU A 111 7.51 9.41 5.34
N CYS A 112 8.05 9.92 4.23
CA CYS A 112 8.28 11.35 4.04
C CYS A 112 6.98 12.17 3.83
N THR A 113 5.83 11.50 3.65
CA THR A 113 4.56 12.17 3.31
C THR A 113 3.62 12.24 4.50
N ARG A 114 3.03 13.43 4.72
CA ARG A 114 1.98 13.64 5.72
C ARG A 114 0.67 13.03 5.21
N ALA A 115 0.20 11.97 5.87
CA ALA A 115 -1.07 11.31 5.62
C ALA A 115 -1.52 10.56 6.89
N ASP A 116 -2.81 10.27 6.98
CA ASP A 116 -3.39 9.50 8.10
C ASP A 116 -3.06 8.01 7.97
N ILE A 117 -2.93 7.50 6.74
CA ILE A 117 -2.45 6.15 6.44
C ILE A 117 -1.45 6.14 5.26
N ARG A 118 -0.38 5.36 5.43
CA ARG A 118 0.63 5.07 4.40
C ARG A 118 0.69 3.58 4.15
N ILE A 119 0.63 3.15 2.89
CA ILE A 119 0.64 1.72 2.55
C ILE A 119 1.67 1.44 1.47
N VAL A 120 2.54 0.45 1.68
CA VAL A 120 3.38 -0.12 0.62
C VAL A 120 2.86 -1.49 0.28
N PHE A 121 2.36 -1.68 -0.93
CA PHE A 121 2.10 -2.98 -1.52
C PHE A 121 3.35 -3.50 -2.19
N CYS A 122 3.63 -4.77 -1.97
CA CYS A 122 4.70 -5.46 -2.65
C CYS A 122 4.39 -6.93 -2.89
N TYR A 123 5.19 -7.57 -3.75
CA TYR A 123 5.02 -8.96 -4.10
C TYR A 123 6.25 -9.79 -3.75
N ARG A 124 6.05 -10.94 -3.11
CA ARG A 124 7.09 -11.97 -2.93
C ARG A 124 6.49 -13.33 -3.24
N GLN A 125 7.21 -14.18 -3.96
CA GLN A 125 6.66 -15.47 -4.41
C GLN A 125 6.32 -16.40 -3.24
N PHE A 126 7.13 -16.36 -2.18
CA PHE A 126 6.98 -17.20 -0.99
C PHE A 126 6.85 -16.36 0.29
N SER A 127 6.03 -16.83 1.22
CA SER A 127 5.78 -16.21 2.53
C SER A 127 7.04 -15.99 3.38
N LEU A 128 8.05 -16.87 3.25
CA LEU A 128 9.34 -16.70 3.90
C LEU A 128 10.05 -15.43 3.41
N GLN A 129 10.10 -15.21 2.09
CA GLN A 129 10.69 -14.02 1.48
C GLN A 129 9.96 -12.74 1.94
N GLY A 130 8.64 -12.81 2.09
CA GLY A 130 7.87 -11.69 2.66
C GLY A 130 8.30 -11.37 4.09
N SER A 131 8.57 -12.38 4.92
CA SER A 131 9.01 -12.17 6.30
C SER A 131 10.47 -11.68 6.38
N GLU A 132 11.32 -12.09 5.44
CA GLU A 132 12.70 -11.60 5.30
C GLU A 132 12.72 -10.12 4.86
N LEU A 133 11.89 -9.77 3.87
CA LEU A 133 11.70 -8.38 3.43
C LEU A 133 11.29 -7.48 4.60
N ILE A 134 10.32 -7.88 5.42
CA ILE A 134 9.89 -7.08 6.57
C ILE A 134 11.03 -6.87 7.58
N LYS A 135 11.89 -7.87 7.80
CA LYS A 135 13.08 -7.72 8.66
C LYS A 135 14.06 -6.73 8.03
N TYR A 136 14.28 -6.81 6.73
CA TYR A 136 15.15 -5.91 5.98
C TYR A 136 14.64 -4.46 6.06
N LEU A 137 13.36 -4.21 5.75
CA LEU A 137 12.73 -2.88 5.82
C LEU A 137 12.81 -2.27 7.22
N ASN A 138 12.62 -3.10 8.26
CA ASN A 138 12.78 -2.66 9.63
C ASN A 138 14.23 -2.18 9.91
N GLN A 139 15.23 -2.94 9.46
CA GLN A 139 16.64 -2.62 9.70
C GLN A 139 17.10 -1.40 8.90
N GLN A 140 16.80 -1.37 7.60
CA GLN A 140 17.36 -0.37 6.68
C GLN A 140 16.60 0.95 6.67
N VAL A 141 15.29 0.93 6.94
CA VAL A 141 14.46 2.15 6.90
C VAL A 141 14.05 2.56 8.31
N VAL A 142 13.27 1.73 9.01
CA VAL A 142 12.64 2.13 10.29
C VAL A 142 13.66 2.38 11.40
N LYS A 143 14.71 1.57 11.48
CA LYS A 143 15.78 1.73 12.47
C LYS A 143 16.83 2.77 12.07
N ALA A 144 16.95 3.08 10.78
CA ALA A 144 17.83 4.13 10.31
C ALA A 144 17.26 5.53 10.59
N ILE A 145 15.93 5.67 10.66
CA ILE A 145 15.27 6.91 11.07
C ILE A 145 15.58 7.21 12.56
N PRO A 146 16.05 8.43 12.89
CA PRO A 146 16.27 8.85 14.27
C PRO A 146 15.04 8.63 15.14
N LEU A 147 15.26 8.26 16.41
CA LEU A 147 14.16 7.93 17.34
C LEU A 147 13.14 9.08 17.47
N GLN A 148 13.62 10.33 17.48
CA GLN A 148 12.78 11.52 17.58
C GLN A 148 11.81 11.63 16.39
N ASP A 149 12.34 11.47 15.18
CA ASP A 149 11.54 11.51 13.94
C ASP A 149 10.55 10.34 13.87
N ARG A 150 10.97 9.14 14.32
CA ARG A 150 10.09 7.96 14.33
C ARG A 150 8.93 8.11 15.30
N ILE A 151 9.14 8.68 16.49
CA ILE A 151 8.07 8.94 17.46
C ILE A 151 7.12 10.04 16.93
N ALA A 152 7.66 11.00 16.18
CA ALA A 152 6.90 12.07 15.56
C ALA A 152 6.10 11.63 14.32
N LEU A 153 6.24 10.37 13.85
CA LEU A 153 5.38 9.83 12.79
C LEU A 153 3.91 9.82 13.27
N ASP A 154 3.12 10.67 12.64
CA ASP A 154 1.67 10.75 12.80
C ASP A 154 0.96 9.85 11.79
N GLY A 155 -0.22 9.34 12.12
CA GLY A 155 -0.94 8.34 11.32
C GLY A 155 -0.34 6.93 11.37
N GLU A 156 -0.88 6.03 10.56
CA GLU A 156 -0.50 4.61 10.52
C GLU A 156 0.36 4.30 9.28
N THR A 157 1.23 3.29 9.37
CA THR A 157 2.05 2.83 8.24
C THR A 157 1.97 1.32 8.12
N VAL A 158 1.69 0.84 6.91
CA VAL A 158 1.41 -0.58 6.63
C VAL A 158 2.27 -1.05 5.46
N VAL A 159 2.82 -2.25 5.58
CA VAL A 159 3.40 -2.99 4.45
C VAL A 159 2.51 -4.20 4.18
N VAL A 160 2.05 -4.33 2.95
CA VAL A 160 1.21 -5.43 2.47
C VAL A 160 2.04 -6.25 1.50
N VAL A 161 2.25 -7.52 1.82
CA VAL A 161 2.99 -8.45 0.96
C VAL A 161 2.00 -9.43 0.34
N GLY A 162 1.83 -9.36 -0.98
CA GLY A 162 1.15 -10.38 -1.77
C GLY A 162 2.06 -11.58 -2.02
N GLY A 163 1.52 -12.81 -1.92
CA GLY A 163 2.29 -14.02 -2.12
C GLY A 163 1.55 -15.16 -2.83
N ARG A 164 2.24 -15.84 -3.74
CA ARG A 164 1.68 -16.90 -4.60
C ARG A 164 1.36 -18.17 -3.81
N ASP A 165 2.17 -18.49 -2.80
CA ASP A 165 2.07 -19.70 -1.99
C ASP A 165 0.76 -19.81 -1.18
N ALA A 166 0.03 -18.70 -1.01
CA ALA A 166 -1.29 -18.66 -0.38
C ALA A 166 -2.44 -18.31 -1.35
N SER A 167 -2.25 -18.53 -2.66
CA SER A 167 -3.28 -18.26 -3.69
C SER A 167 -4.54 -19.14 -3.58
N SER A 168 -4.49 -20.25 -2.84
CA SER A 168 -5.64 -21.12 -2.56
C SER A 168 -6.66 -20.49 -1.60
N THR A 169 -6.23 -19.54 -0.75
CA THR A 169 -7.07 -18.83 0.22
C THR A 169 -7.23 -17.35 -0.14
N PHE A 170 -7.11 -17.03 -1.43
CA PHE A 170 -7.24 -15.68 -1.96
C PHE A 170 -8.62 -15.06 -1.62
N PRO A 171 -8.69 -13.76 -1.23
CA PRO A 171 -7.56 -12.85 -1.04
C PRO A 171 -6.92 -12.91 0.36
N PHE A 172 -7.57 -13.56 1.34
CA PHE A 172 -7.21 -13.45 2.76
C PHE A 172 -5.84 -14.02 3.11
N GLY A 173 -5.49 -15.20 2.58
CA GLY A 173 -4.14 -15.72 2.79
C GLY A 173 -3.10 -15.12 1.85
N TYR A 174 -3.55 -14.55 0.72
CA TYR A 174 -2.66 -14.01 -0.30
C TYR A 174 -1.97 -12.72 0.15
N PHE A 175 -2.69 -11.82 0.82
CA PHE A 175 -2.14 -10.57 1.33
C PHE A 175 -1.82 -10.67 2.82
N LYS A 176 -0.54 -10.55 3.17
CA LYS A 176 -0.10 -10.45 4.56
C LYS A 176 0.15 -9.00 4.93
N TRP A 177 -0.48 -8.56 6.01
CA TRP A 177 -0.51 -7.16 6.44
C TRP A 177 0.39 -6.96 7.65
N TRP A 178 1.24 -5.95 7.59
CA TRP A 178 2.18 -5.61 8.65
C TRP A 178 2.06 -4.15 9.00
N VAL A 179 1.62 -3.83 10.21
CA VAL A 179 1.53 -2.45 10.70
C VAL A 179 2.79 -2.09 11.49
N LEU A 180 3.32 -0.89 11.25
CA LEU A 180 4.43 -0.35 12.02
C LEU A 180 3.93 0.13 13.39
N ASP A 181 4.43 -0.48 14.46
CA ASP A 181 4.37 0.07 15.80
C ASP A 181 5.50 1.09 15.98
N LYS A 182 5.14 2.38 16.01
CA LYS A 182 6.09 3.50 16.16
C LYS A 182 6.82 3.51 17.50
N ASN A 183 6.21 2.95 18.56
CA ASN A 183 6.81 2.92 19.89
C ASN A 183 7.95 1.91 19.95
N THR A 184 7.76 0.74 19.34
CA THR A 184 8.79 -0.30 19.30
C THR A 184 9.68 -0.24 18.05
N GLY A 185 9.26 0.48 17.02
CA GLY A 185 9.89 0.49 15.71
C GLY A 185 9.84 -0.87 15.04
N LYS A 186 8.77 -1.66 15.25
CA LYS A 186 8.63 -3.01 14.69
C LYS A 186 7.34 -3.13 13.90
N PHE A 187 7.39 -3.97 12.87
CA PHE A 187 6.20 -4.39 12.14
C PHE A 187 5.51 -5.57 12.83
N ASN A 188 4.20 -5.47 13.03
CA ASN A 188 3.35 -6.50 13.61
C ASN A 188 2.27 -6.94 12.61
N VAL A 189 1.92 -8.22 12.60
CA VAL A 189 0.86 -8.72 11.70
C VAL A 189 -0.51 -8.27 12.22
N ILE A 190 -1.37 -7.82 11.31
CA ILE A 190 -2.77 -7.47 11.57
C ILE A 190 -3.72 -8.22 10.63
#